data_AF-A0A0I9VVT2-F1
#
_entry.id   AF-A0A0I9VVT2-F1
#
_cell.length_a   1.000
_cell.length_b   1.000
_cell.length_c   1.000
_cell.angle_alpha   90.00
_cell.angle_beta   90.00
_cell.angle_gamma   90.00
#
_symmetry.space_group_name_H-M   'P 1'
#
loop_
_entity.id
_entity.type
_entity.pdbx_description
1 polymer ?
#
loop_
_entity_poly.entity_id
_entity_poly.type
_entity_poly.pdbx_seq_one_letter_code
_entity_poly.pdbx_strand_id
1 'polypeptide(L)'
;MSPPIFVHVAKTAGSTLRTLITANYAPEQVITLNGDPKEILKAAGSYVGKTESCRLIYGHTPYGTHRFLGIRQPRYYTFLRDPVERFLSDIAHTIRHSDHNFHTTLSEPGLSRDQIISRALDINYYRNNMVQFVSGSFTTEVVSMSHLGVAIDNLWSSEFVGITEQFSPSLLIMAKKLGWKYVIPQKVNVRPDVREDISPELRARLERALAYDCALYAAAREHLAESQRGYGQLLAEAASQLEEIIAMQEVDSPDVQFLTYQVGQERCIPTGHYDALIGRDSPLARWMCE
;
A
#
# COMPACT_ATOMS: atom_id res chain seq x y z
N MET A 1 -15.13 17.86 -6.26
CA MET A 1 -14.50 17.20 -5.10
C MET A 1 -12.99 17.23 -5.29
N SER A 2 -12.20 17.41 -4.24
CA SER A 2 -10.75 17.31 -4.34
C SER A 2 -10.32 15.88 -4.71
N PRO A 3 -9.28 15.72 -5.54
CA PRO A 3 -8.82 14.39 -5.93
C PRO A 3 -8.29 13.62 -4.71
N PRO A 4 -8.61 12.33 -4.57
CA PRO A 4 -8.03 11.46 -3.55
C PRO A 4 -6.51 11.34 -3.74
N ILE A 5 -5.79 11.28 -2.62
CA ILE A 5 -4.35 11.14 -2.55
C ILE A 5 -4.04 9.82 -1.85
N PHE A 6 -3.52 8.87 -2.62
CA PHE A 6 -3.10 7.57 -2.11
C PHE A 6 -1.61 7.60 -1.78
N VAL A 7 -1.30 7.67 -0.48
CA VAL A 7 0.06 7.58 0.07
C VAL A 7 0.45 6.11 0.05
N HIS A 8 1.25 5.72 -0.95
CA HIS A 8 1.72 4.35 -1.06
C HIS A 8 3.00 4.15 -0.25
N VAL A 9 2.86 3.54 0.92
CA VAL A 9 4.02 3.03 1.67
C VAL A 9 4.55 1.76 1.01
N ALA A 10 5.87 1.62 0.88
CA ALA A 10 6.44 0.44 0.24
C ALA A 10 6.05 -0.86 0.98
N LYS A 11 5.78 -1.90 0.20
CA LYS A 11 5.50 -3.28 0.65
C LYS A 11 4.15 -3.49 1.36
N THR A 12 3.16 -2.61 1.09
CA THR A 12 1.78 -2.70 1.63
C THR A 12 0.75 -3.00 0.52
N ALA A 13 1.00 -4.04 -0.29
CA ALA A 13 0.16 -4.47 -1.42
C ALA A 13 -0.05 -3.46 -2.58
N GLY A 14 0.80 -2.44 -2.68
CA GLY A 14 0.61 -1.41 -3.72
C GLY A 14 0.74 -1.89 -5.16
N SER A 15 1.56 -2.91 -5.46
CA SER A 15 1.66 -3.45 -6.84
C SER A 15 0.32 -4.01 -7.31
N THR A 16 -0.38 -4.76 -6.45
CA THR A 16 -1.74 -5.24 -6.68
C THR A 16 -2.71 -4.07 -6.88
N LEU A 17 -2.64 -3.04 -6.03
CA LEU A 17 -3.50 -1.85 -6.15
C LEU A 17 -3.28 -1.07 -7.45
N ARG A 18 -2.06 -1.03 -8.00
CA ARG A 18 -1.78 -0.40 -9.30
C ARG A 18 -2.63 -1.00 -10.43
N THR A 19 -2.86 -2.31 -10.40
CA THR A 19 -3.69 -3.00 -11.42
C THR A 19 -5.14 -2.52 -11.40
N LEU A 20 -5.65 -2.20 -10.22
CA LEU A 20 -6.99 -1.63 -10.03
C LEU A 20 -7.05 -0.13 -10.36
N ILE A 21 -5.96 0.61 -10.11
CA ILE A 21 -5.87 2.01 -10.56
C ILE A 21 -6.00 2.06 -12.09
N THR A 22 -5.24 1.25 -12.83
CA THR A 22 -5.37 1.19 -14.30
C THR A 22 -6.76 0.75 -14.75
N ALA A 23 -7.43 -0.15 -14.01
CA ALA A 23 -8.79 -0.57 -14.35
C ALA A 23 -9.83 0.54 -14.16
N ASN A 24 -9.61 1.49 -13.25
CA ASN A 24 -10.61 2.48 -12.85
C ASN A 24 -10.32 3.91 -13.36
N TYR A 25 -9.12 4.19 -13.82
CA TYR A 25 -8.70 5.53 -14.26
C TYR A 25 -7.96 5.46 -15.59
N ALA A 26 -8.25 6.41 -16.48
CA ALA A 26 -7.41 6.65 -17.65
C ALA A 26 -6.04 7.20 -17.19
N PRO A 27 -4.94 6.91 -17.90
CA PRO A 27 -3.60 7.36 -17.51
C PRO A 27 -3.52 8.88 -17.25
N GLU A 28 -4.22 9.69 -18.04
CA GLU A 28 -4.24 11.16 -17.94
C GLU A 28 -4.99 11.68 -16.70
N GLN A 29 -5.79 10.82 -16.06
CA GLN A 29 -6.54 11.14 -14.84
C GLN A 29 -5.72 10.88 -13.56
N VAL A 30 -4.55 10.23 -13.69
CA VAL A 30 -3.70 9.84 -12.55
C VAL A 30 -2.42 10.66 -12.54
N ILE A 31 -2.19 11.37 -11.43
CA ILE A 31 -0.90 12.00 -11.17
C ILE A 31 -0.06 11.03 -10.33
N THR A 32 1.08 10.61 -10.86
CA THR A 32 2.01 9.73 -10.14
C THR A 32 3.18 10.54 -9.60
N LEU A 33 3.34 10.54 -8.27
CA LEU A 33 4.45 11.21 -7.58
C LEU A 33 5.25 10.18 -6.80
N ASN A 34 6.52 10.02 -7.17
CA ASN A 34 7.47 9.16 -6.48
C ASN A 34 8.77 9.93 -6.28
N GLY A 35 9.54 9.54 -5.27
CA GLY A 35 10.90 10.03 -5.07
C GLY A 35 11.06 10.82 -3.79
N ASP A 36 12.20 11.48 -3.69
CA ASP A 36 12.51 12.36 -2.58
C ASP A 36 11.67 13.65 -2.63
N PRO A 37 11.70 14.49 -1.58
CA PRO A 37 10.89 15.71 -1.52
C PRO A 37 11.16 16.70 -2.65
N LYS A 38 12.41 16.78 -3.12
CA LYS A 38 12.80 17.68 -4.21
C LYS A 38 12.25 17.16 -5.53
N GLU A 39 12.31 15.86 -5.75
CA GLU A 39 11.71 15.19 -6.92
C GLU A 39 10.18 15.37 -6.91
N ILE A 40 9.54 15.12 -5.78
CA ILE A 40 8.10 15.32 -5.60
C ILE A 40 7.73 16.78 -5.84
N LEU A 41 8.47 17.75 -5.26
CA LEU A 41 8.20 19.18 -5.45
C LEU A 41 8.36 19.60 -6.91
N LYS A 42 9.44 19.15 -7.57
CA LYS A 42 9.69 19.42 -8.99
C LYS A 42 8.59 18.83 -9.87
N ALA A 43 8.21 17.58 -9.60
CA ALA A 43 7.13 16.91 -10.32
C ALA A 43 5.78 17.61 -10.09
N ALA A 44 5.44 17.93 -8.84
CA ALA A 44 4.22 18.63 -8.46
C ALA A 44 4.10 20.00 -9.16
N GLY A 45 5.21 20.73 -9.30
CA GLY A 45 5.27 22.00 -10.03
C GLY A 45 4.76 21.89 -11.48
N SER A 46 4.95 20.74 -12.14
CA SER A 46 4.50 20.53 -13.52
C SER A 46 2.97 20.36 -13.66
N TYR A 47 2.28 20.12 -12.54
CA TYR A 47 0.84 19.88 -12.44
C TYR A 47 0.05 21.06 -11.86
N VAL A 48 0.72 22.15 -11.44
CA VAL A 48 0.04 23.36 -10.96
C VAL A 48 -0.91 23.89 -12.03
N GLY A 49 -2.18 24.07 -11.67
CA GLY A 49 -3.24 24.51 -12.61
C GLY A 49 -3.75 23.42 -13.56
N LYS A 50 -3.26 22.18 -13.47
CA LYS A 50 -3.68 21.02 -14.29
C LYS A 50 -4.42 19.95 -13.48
N THR A 51 -4.80 20.25 -12.24
CA THR A 51 -5.44 19.30 -11.34
C THR A 51 -6.94 19.11 -11.62
N GLU A 52 -7.54 19.91 -12.50
CA GLU A 52 -8.99 19.86 -12.77
C GLU A 52 -9.43 18.54 -13.44
N SER A 53 -8.56 17.93 -14.26
CA SER A 53 -8.79 16.61 -14.87
C SER A 53 -8.28 15.44 -14.01
N CYS A 54 -7.57 15.73 -12.93
CA CYS A 54 -7.02 14.70 -12.05
C CYS A 54 -8.12 14.07 -11.20
N ARG A 55 -8.17 12.75 -11.19
CA ARG A 55 -9.12 11.95 -10.39
C ARG A 55 -8.44 11.09 -9.33
N LEU A 56 -7.11 10.97 -9.37
CA LEU A 56 -6.30 10.29 -8.35
C LEU A 56 -4.87 10.82 -8.36
N ILE A 57 -4.31 11.04 -7.18
CA ILE A 57 -2.87 11.21 -6.97
C ILE A 57 -2.37 9.96 -6.26
N TYR A 58 -1.29 9.37 -6.77
CA TYR A 58 -0.77 8.10 -6.26
C TYR A 58 0.75 8.09 -6.26
N GLY A 59 1.35 7.37 -5.32
CA GLY A 59 2.75 6.96 -5.38
C GLY A 59 3.44 6.99 -4.03
N HIS A 60 4.76 6.78 -4.05
CA HIS A 60 5.63 6.86 -2.89
C HIS A 60 5.86 8.32 -2.52
N THR A 61 4.79 8.98 -2.05
CA THR A 61 4.80 10.37 -1.64
C THR A 61 4.28 10.48 -0.19
N PRO A 62 5.02 11.14 0.72
CA PRO A 62 4.57 11.31 2.10
C PRO A 62 3.26 12.11 2.21
N TYR A 63 2.63 12.02 3.38
CA TYR A 63 1.53 12.91 3.74
C TYR A 63 1.96 14.38 3.61
N GLY A 64 1.04 15.29 3.28
CA GLY A 64 1.37 16.70 3.06
C GLY A 64 1.61 17.10 1.61
N THR A 65 1.78 16.16 0.67
CA THR A 65 2.00 16.46 -0.76
C THR A 65 0.92 17.32 -1.41
N HIS A 66 -0.30 17.32 -0.87
CA HIS A 66 -1.37 18.23 -1.27
C HIS A 66 -0.95 19.71 -1.28
N ARG A 67 -0.05 20.10 -0.37
CA ARG A 67 0.46 21.48 -0.25
C ARG A 67 1.21 21.92 -1.50
N PHE A 68 1.98 21.01 -2.10
CA PHE A 68 2.74 21.27 -3.34
C PHE A 68 1.85 21.30 -4.59
N LEU A 69 0.65 20.72 -4.49
CA LEU A 69 -0.33 20.67 -5.57
C LEU A 69 -1.42 21.75 -5.43
N GLY A 70 -1.35 22.59 -4.39
CA GLY A 70 -2.36 23.62 -4.12
C GLY A 70 -3.74 23.06 -3.70
N ILE A 71 -3.79 21.80 -3.26
CA ILE A 71 -5.04 21.14 -2.85
C ILE A 71 -5.36 21.55 -1.40
N ARG A 72 -6.49 22.24 -1.21
CA ARG A 72 -6.91 22.77 0.11
C ARG A 72 -7.62 21.77 1.01
N GLN A 73 -8.35 20.82 0.43
CA GLN A 73 -9.14 19.81 1.15
C GLN A 73 -8.70 18.41 0.72
N PRO A 74 -7.52 17.95 1.16
CA PRO A 74 -7.00 16.66 0.72
C PRO A 74 -7.84 15.50 1.28
N ARG A 75 -7.98 14.45 0.48
CA ARG A 75 -8.64 13.20 0.87
C ARG A 75 -7.61 12.10 0.84
N TYR A 76 -7.05 11.77 2.01
CA TYR A 76 -5.95 10.83 2.11
C TYR A 76 -6.42 9.39 2.25
N TYR A 77 -5.71 8.50 1.56
CA TYR A 77 -5.88 7.07 1.61
C TYR A 77 -4.50 6.42 1.76
N THR A 78 -4.41 5.34 2.52
CA THR A 78 -3.17 4.56 2.61
C THR A 78 -3.46 3.12 2.98
N PHE A 79 -2.47 2.25 2.79
CA PHE A 79 -2.46 0.88 3.30
C PHE A 79 -1.22 0.71 4.16
N LEU A 80 -1.42 0.18 5.36
CA LEU A 80 -0.35 -0.26 6.25
C LEU A 80 -0.28 -1.80 6.30
N ARG A 81 0.78 -2.32 6.91
CA ARG A 81 1.06 -3.74 7.06
C ARG A 81 1.68 -3.97 8.43
N ASP A 82 1.61 -5.18 8.96
CA ASP A 82 2.39 -5.56 10.13
C ASP A 82 3.85 -5.09 9.96
N PRO A 83 4.40 -4.32 10.92
CA PRO A 83 5.72 -3.70 10.77
C PRO A 83 6.84 -4.69 10.50
N VAL A 84 6.80 -5.86 11.15
CA VAL A 84 7.82 -6.90 11.02
C VAL A 84 7.72 -7.52 9.63
N GLU A 85 6.52 -7.91 9.22
CA GLU A 85 6.28 -8.47 7.88
C GLU A 85 6.62 -7.48 6.76
N ARG A 86 6.33 -6.19 6.94
CA ARG A 86 6.73 -5.12 6.01
C ARG A 86 8.25 -5.04 5.89
N PHE A 87 8.94 -4.97 7.03
CA PHE A 87 10.39 -4.87 7.12
C PHE A 87 11.09 -6.03 6.41
N LEU A 88 10.67 -7.27 6.70
CA LEU A 88 11.21 -8.47 6.06
C LEU A 88 10.94 -8.49 4.55
N SER A 89 9.76 -8.05 4.12
CA SER A 89 9.42 -7.93 2.71
C SER A 89 10.29 -6.89 1.97
N ASP A 90 10.68 -5.81 2.65
CA ASP A 90 11.51 -4.72 2.11
C ASP A 90 12.97 -5.18 1.93
N ILE A 91 13.51 -5.91 2.90
CA ILE A 91 14.83 -6.56 2.80
C ILE A 91 14.85 -7.55 1.63
N ALA A 92 13.85 -8.44 1.56
CA ALA A 92 13.77 -9.41 0.48
C ALA A 92 13.59 -8.75 -0.90
N HIS A 93 12.98 -7.57 -0.97
CA HIS A 93 12.94 -6.77 -2.20
C HIS A 93 14.34 -6.24 -2.54
N THR A 94 15.03 -5.64 -1.57
CA THR A 94 16.39 -5.10 -1.73
C THR A 94 17.38 -6.16 -2.24
N ILE A 95 17.34 -7.37 -1.67
CA ILE A 95 18.25 -8.45 -2.06
C ILE A 95 17.99 -8.90 -3.51
N ARG A 96 16.75 -8.87 -3.98
CA ARG A 96 16.40 -9.28 -5.36
C ARG A 96 16.72 -8.24 -6.43
N HIS A 97 16.87 -6.97 -6.05
CA HIS A 97 16.97 -5.85 -7.00
C HIS A 97 18.36 -5.22 -6.89
N SER A 98 19.25 -5.55 -7.83
CA SER A 98 20.65 -5.12 -7.81
C SER A 98 20.84 -3.62 -8.02
N ASP A 99 19.82 -2.93 -8.52
CA ASP A 99 19.72 -1.49 -8.67
C ASP A 99 19.32 -0.76 -7.37
N HIS A 100 18.92 -1.49 -6.33
CA HIS A 100 18.58 -0.88 -5.05
C HIS A 100 19.82 -0.39 -4.29
N ASN A 101 19.76 0.81 -3.72
CA ASN A 101 20.90 1.49 -3.05
C ASN A 101 21.57 0.66 -1.94
N PHE A 102 20.80 -0.18 -1.25
CA PHE A 102 21.30 -1.02 -0.16
C PHE A 102 21.58 -2.49 -0.57
N HIS A 103 21.43 -2.83 -1.85
CA HIS A 103 21.62 -4.21 -2.34
C HIS A 103 23.00 -4.75 -1.98
N THR A 104 24.07 -4.04 -2.32
CA THR A 104 25.44 -4.49 -2.03
C THR A 104 25.68 -4.72 -0.54
N THR A 105 25.05 -3.93 0.33
CA THR A 105 25.21 -4.05 1.80
C THR A 105 24.50 -5.28 2.35
N LEU A 106 23.33 -5.62 1.80
CA LEU A 106 22.48 -6.72 2.28
C LEU A 106 22.70 -8.05 1.55
N SER A 107 23.37 -8.03 0.39
CA SER A 107 23.65 -9.20 -0.45
C SER A 107 25.13 -9.60 -0.43
N GLU A 108 25.91 -9.16 0.57
CA GLU A 108 27.33 -9.55 0.70
C GLU A 108 27.45 -11.08 0.86
N PRO A 109 28.38 -11.73 0.11
CA PRO A 109 28.56 -13.18 0.21
C PRO A 109 28.88 -13.64 1.63
N GLY A 110 28.26 -14.74 2.07
CA GLY A 110 28.54 -15.36 3.37
C GLY A 110 27.76 -14.79 4.55
N LEU A 111 26.87 -13.80 4.34
CA LEU A 111 25.98 -13.34 5.40
C LEU A 111 24.92 -14.38 5.73
N SER A 112 24.80 -14.69 7.01
CA SER A 112 23.60 -15.35 7.54
C SER A 112 22.40 -14.40 7.52
N ARG A 113 21.21 -14.99 7.54
CA ARG A 113 19.93 -14.28 7.60
C ARG A 113 19.85 -13.30 8.77
N ASP A 114 20.28 -13.70 9.96
CA ASP A 114 20.25 -12.85 11.16
C ASP A 114 21.22 -11.66 11.04
N GLN A 115 22.35 -11.85 10.35
CA GLN A 115 23.28 -10.77 10.03
C GLN A 115 22.66 -9.79 9.02
N ILE A 116 21.97 -10.28 7.98
CA ILE A 116 21.25 -9.43 7.02
C ILE A 116 20.20 -8.58 7.75
N ILE A 117 19.38 -9.22 8.60
CA ILE A 117 18.35 -8.54 9.39
C ILE A 117 18.98 -7.51 10.34
N SER A 118 20.07 -7.87 11.02
CA SER A 118 20.78 -6.96 11.92
C SER A 118 21.34 -5.75 11.17
N ARG A 119 21.96 -5.96 9.99
CA ARG A 119 22.46 -4.87 9.15
C ARG A 119 21.35 -3.96 8.66
N ALA A 120 20.22 -4.54 8.25
CA ALA A 120 19.06 -3.75 7.82
C ALA A 120 18.48 -2.90 8.96
N LEU A 121 18.51 -3.40 10.21
CA LEU A 121 18.12 -2.61 11.39
C LEU A 121 19.04 -1.42 11.66
N ASP A 122 20.32 -1.50 11.29
CA ASP A 122 21.25 -0.38 11.46
C ASP A 122 21.04 0.73 10.41
N ILE A 123 20.28 0.45 9.35
CA ILE A 123 19.96 1.40 8.28
C ILE A 123 18.61 2.08 8.58
N ASN A 124 18.63 3.41 8.74
CA ASN A 124 17.43 4.20 9.04
C ASN A 124 16.26 3.98 8.07
N TYR A 125 16.56 3.77 6.78
CA TYR A 125 15.57 3.55 5.72
C TYR A 125 14.54 2.45 6.08
N TYR A 126 14.97 1.36 6.70
CA TYR A 126 14.08 0.24 7.01
C TYR A 126 13.28 0.44 8.31
N ARG A 127 13.68 1.39 9.16
CA ARG A 127 13.06 1.58 10.48
C ARG A 127 11.96 2.63 10.44
N ASN A 128 10.81 2.27 11.00
CA ASN A 128 9.68 3.19 11.22
C ASN A 128 9.25 3.95 9.95
N ASN A 129 9.32 3.28 8.81
CA ASN A 129 9.07 3.88 7.49
C ASN A 129 7.60 4.25 7.31
N MET A 130 6.66 3.49 7.90
CA MET A 130 5.23 3.84 7.82
C MET A 130 4.98 5.17 8.54
N VAL A 131 5.56 5.38 9.73
CA VAL A 131 5.49 6.65 10.45
C VAL A 131 6.13 7.78 9.65
N GLN A 132 7.28 7.54 9.01
CA GLN A 132 7.92 8.57 8.16
C GLN A 132 6.97 9.05 7.07
N PHE A 133 6.35 8.14 6.31
CA PHE A 133 5.42 8.48 5.23
C PHE A 133 4.13 9.13 5.75
N VAL A 134 3.51 8.56 6.78
CA VAL A 134 2.20 9.03 7.28
C VAL A 134 2.33 10.33 8.07
N SER A 135 3.45 10.60 8.75
CA SER A 135 3.72 11.91 9.36
C SER A 135 3.96 13.02 8.33
N GLY A 136 4.29 12.65 7.09
CA GLY A 136 4.73 13.61 6.08
C GLY A 136 6.17 14.07 6.27
N SER A 137 7.01 13.27 6.94
CA SER A 137 8.42 13.57 7.08
C SER A 137 9.14 13.27 5.77
N PHE A 138 9.51 14.36 5.10
CA PHE A 138 10.12 14.36 3.78
C PHE A 138 11.64 14.07 3.84
N THR A 139 12.31 14.34 4.97
CA THR A 139 13.75 14.12 5.12
C THR A 139 14.06 12.72 5.68
N THR A 140 15.24 12.20 5.34
CA THR A 140 15.78 10.90 5.81
C THR A 140 16.29 10.97 7.25
N GLU A 141 15.52 11.62 8.11
CA GLU A 141 15.83 11.75 9.53
C GLU A 141 15.40 10.52 10.32
N VAL A 142 16.01 10.36 11.49
CA VAL A 142 15.58 9.37 12.47
C VAL A 142 14.18 9.76 12.95
N VAL A 143 13.21 8.88 12.74
CA VAL A 143 11.85 9.04 13.24
C VAL A 143 11.86 9.17 14.76
N SER A 144 11.03 10.07 15.28
CA SER A 144 10.94 10.40 16.71
C SER A 144 9.51 10.26 17.22
N MET A 145 9.32 10.34 18.53
CA MET A 145 7.98 10.32 19.14
C MET A 145 7.06 11.43 18.60
N SER A 146 7.61 12.61 18.27
CA SER A 146 6.83 13.69 17.66
C SER A 146 6.30 13.31 16.28
N HIS A 147 7.09 12.59 15.48
CA HIS A 147 6.65 12.10 14.18
C HIS A 147 5.54 11.05 14.33
N LEU A 148 5.63 10.18 15.34
CA LEU A 148 4.56 9.23 15.64
C LEU A 148 3.25 9.95 15.97
N GLY A 149 3.29 10.97 16.83
CA GLY A 149 2.09 11.77 17.16
C GLY A 149 1.44 12.36 15.90
N VAL A 150 2.23 13.03 15.06
CA VAL A 150 1.73 13.59 13.78
C VAL A 150 1.20 12.50 12.84
N ALA A 151 1.86 11.34 12.77
CA ALA A 151 1.38 10.24 11.94
C ALA A 151 0.02 9.71 12.42
N ILE A 152 -0.19 9.58 13.74
CA ILE A 152 -1.48 9.16 14.31
C ILE A 152 -2.57 10.20 13.99
N ASP A 153 -2.28 11.50 14.14
CA ASP A 153 -3.23 12.57 13.82
C ASP A 153 -3.61 12.56 12.32
N ASN A 154 -2.61 12.42 11.45
CA ASN A 154 -2.82 12.32 10.00
C ASN A 154 -3.59 11.05 9.62
N LEU A 155 -3.34 9.94 10.31
CA LEU A 155 -4.03 8.67 10.11
C LEU A 155 -5.52 8.83 10.44
N TRP A 156 -5.86 9.40 11.59
CA TRP A 156 -7.26 9.66 11.97
C TRP A 156 -7.94 10.71 11.09
N SER A 157 -7.17 11.65 10.53
CA SER A 157 -7.65 12.62 9.55
C SER A 157 -7.79 12.05 8.13
N SER A 158 -7.29 10.84 7.88
CA SER A 158 -7.37 10.19 6.56
C SER A 158 -8.78 9.63 6.33
N GLU A 159 -9.24 9.68 5.09
CA GLU A 159 -10.57 9.21 4.72
C GLU A 159 -10.69 7.68 4.81
N PHE A 160 -9.57 6.97 4.61
CA PHE A 160 -9.48 5.54 4.77
C PHE A 160 -8.05 5.05 5.01
N VAL A 161 -7.91 4.04 5.86
CA VAL A 161 -6.65 3.34 6.14
C VAL A 161 -6.91 1.84 6.03
N GLY A 162 -6.29 1.20 5.04
CA GLY A 162 -6.37 -0.24 4.82
C GLY A 162 -5.29 -1.02 5.58
N ILE A 163 -5.57 -2.28 5.86
CA ILE A 163 -4.62 -3.22 6.47
C ILE A 163 -4.33 -4.33 5.47
N THR A 164 -3.05 -4.55 5.16
CA THR A 164 -2.62 -5.54 4.17
C THR A 164 -3.05 -6.96 4.54
N GLU A 165 -3.03 -7.31 5.83
CA GLU A 165 -3.48 -8.62 6.34
C GLU A 165 -5.00 -8.82 6.23
N GLN A 166 -5.75 -7.73 6.06
CA GLN A 166 -7.20 -7.72 5.81
C GLN A 166 -7.47 -7.11 4.42
N PHE A 167 -6.73 -7.56 3.41
CA PHE A 167 -6.68 -6.93 2.09
C PHE A 167 -8.07 -6.81 1.45
N SER A 168 -8.81 -7.91 1.32
CA SER A 168 -10.09 -7.96 0.62
C SER A 168 -11.14 -7.02 1.23
N PRO A 169 -11.44 -7.06 2.55
CA PRO A 169 -12.38 -6.11 3.14
C PRO A 169 -11.85 -4.67 3.10
N SER A 170 -10.53 -4.46 3.26
CA SER A 170 -9.94 -3.11 3.15
C SER A 170 -10.11 -2.52 1.74
N LEU A 171 -9.87 -3.34 0.72
CA LEU A 171 -10.01 -2.97 -0.69
C LEU A 171 -11.47 -2.62 -1.01
N LEU A 172 -12.42 -3.45 -0.58
CA LEU A 172 -13.84 -3.23 -0.84
C LEU A 172 -14.37 -1.92 -0.24
N ILE A 173 -13.97 -1.58 0.99
CA ILE A 173 -14.32 -0.30 1.61
C ILE A 173 -13.66 0.86 0.86
N MET A 174 -12.37 0.75 0.55
CA MET A 174 -11.65 1.79 -0.19
C MET A 174 -12.28 2.04 -1.57
N ALA A 175 -12.54 0.96 -2.32
CA ALA A 175 -13.14 0.99 -3.64
C ALA A 175 -14.51 1.70 -3.61
N LYS A 176 -15.35 1.40 -2.60
CA LYS A 176 -16.64 2.07 -2.39
C LYS A 176 -16.47 3.57 -2.13
N LYS A 177 -15.53 3.98 -1.26
CA LYS A 177 -15.23 5.41 -0.99
C LYS A 177 -14.68 6.15 -2.21
N LEU A 178 -13.93 5.46 -3.07
CA LEU A 178 -13.36 6.02 -4.30
C LEU A 178 -14.33 5.97 -5.50
N GLY A 179 -15.46 5.26 -5.36
CA GLY A 179 -16.40 5.02 -6.46
C GLY A 179 -15.81 4.16 -7.57
N TRP A 180 -14.95 3.20 -7.24
CA TRP A 180 -14.38 2.26 -8.20
C TRP A 180 -15.46 1.33 -8.75
N LYS A 181 -15.39 1.08 -10.06
CA LYS A 181 -16.28 0.16 -10.76
C LYS A 181 -15.69 -1.25 -10.80
N TYR A 182 -14.37 -1.36 -10.87
CA TYR A 182 -13.66 -2.63 -10.98
C TYR A 182 -12.88 -2.90 -9.70
N VAL A 183 -13.07 -4.08 -9.10
CA VAL A 183 -12.48 -4.44 -7.81
C VAL A 183 -11.73 -5.76 -7.81
N ILE A 184 -11.70 -6.50 -8.93
CA ILE A 184 -10.95 -7.74 -9.05
C ILE A 184 -9.48 -7.39 -9.36
N PRO A 185 -8.55 -7.55 -8.40
CA PRO A 185 -7.16 -7.21 -8.62
C PRO A 185 -6.44 -8.28 -9.43
N GLN A 186 -5.22 -7.96 -9.86
CA GLN A 186 -4.24 -8.96 -10.27
C GLN A 186 -3.11 -8.99 -9.25
N LYS A 187 -2.88 -10.17 -8.63
CA LYS A 187 -1.75 -10.34 -7.73
C LYS A 187 -0.47 -10.38 -8.55
N VAL A 188 0.35 -9.35 -8.38
CA VAL A 188 1.62 -9.15 -9.10
C VAL A 188 2.69 -8.75 -8.10
N ASN A 189 3.95 -9.05 -8.42
CA ASN A 189 5.11 -8.85 -7.55
C ASN A 189 4.93 -9.45 -6.15
N VAL A 190 4.28 -10.61 -6.10
CA VAL A 190 4.08 -11.40 -4.88
C VAL A 190 5.42 -12.02 -4.51
N ARG A 191 5.80 -11.88 -3.24
CA ARG A 191 6.91 -12.65 -2.70
C ARG A 191 6.42 -14.08 -2.52
N PRO A 192 7.16 -15.11 -2.97
CA PRO A 192 6.82 -16.50 -2.63
C PRO A 192 6.55 -16.60 -1.14
N ASP A 193 5.42 -17.19 -0.75
CA ASP A 193 4.92 -17.20 0.62
C ASP A 193 5.75 -18.14 1.50
N VAL A 194 6.98 -17.72 1.77
CA VAL A 194 7.78 -18.26 2.86
C VAL A 194 7.52 -17.31 4.01
N ARG A 195 6.43 -17.55 4.76
CA ARG A 195 6.31 -16.98 6.11
C ARG A 195 7.63 -17.24 6.80
N GLU A 196 8.32 -16.16 7.10
CA GLU A 196 9.68 -16.27 7.58
C GLU A 196 9.60 -16.68 9.05
N ASP A 197 9.95 -17.93 9.33
CA ASP A 197 10.07 -18.40 10.69
C ASP A 197 11.26 -17.69 11.35
N ILE A 198 10.95 -16.60 12.04
CA ILE A 198 11.90 -15.85 12.85
C ILE A 198 11.71 -16.25 14.30
N SER A 199 12.81 -16.38 15.04
CA SER A 199 12.72 -16.73 16.46
C SER A 199 11.92 -15.65 17.23
N PRO A 200 11.20 -16.04 18.30
CA PRO A 200 10.51 -15.08 19.17
C PRO A 200 11.42 -13.96 19.67
N GLU A 201 12.69 -14.27 19.96
CA GLU A 201 13.69 -13.30 20.42
C GLU A 201 14.02 -12.27 19.34
N LEU A 202 14.20 -12.72 18.09
CA LEU A 202 14.44 -11.84 16.96
C LEU A 202 13.21 -10.98 16.66
N ARG A 203 12.02 -11.56 16.72
CA ARG A 203 10.76 -10.82 16.56
C ARG A 203 10.63 -9.70 17.59
N ALA A 204 10.86 -10.00 18.87
CA ALA A 204 10.83 -9.00 19.93
C ALA A 204 11.89 -7.88 19.73
N ARG A 205 13.07 -8.22 19.19
CA ARG A 205 14.09 -7.21 18.83
C ARG A 205 13.61 -6.32 17.68
N LEU A 206 12.99 -6.90 16.65
CA LEU A 206 12.42 -6.14 15.54
C LEU A 206 11.31 -5.21 16.01
N GLU A 207 10.36 -5.70 16.81
CA GLU A 207 9.27 -4.89 17.36
C GLU A 207 9.78 -3.70 18.20
N ARG A 208 10.85 -3.89 18.99
CA ARG A 208 11.48 -2.77 19.71
C ARG A 208 12.11 -1.74 18.77
N ALA A 209 12.76 -2.19 17.70
CA ALA A 209 13.38 -1.27 16.73
C ALA A 209 12.33 -0.56 15.85
N LEU A 210 11.17 -1.18 15.65
CA LEU A 210 10.04 -0.72 14.85
C LEU A 210 8.89 -0.20 15.71
N ALA A 211 9.15 0.16 16.97
CA ALA A 211 8.11 0.42 17.96
C ALA A 211 7.12 1.51 17.54
N TYR A 212 7.55 2.51 16.77
CA TYR A 212 6.66 3.56 16.29
C TYR A 212 5.76 3.06 15.15
N ASP A 213 6.29 2.27 14.23
CA ASP A 213 5.45 1.59 13.22
C ASP A 213 4.47 0.62 13.89
N CYS A 214 4.86 -0.09 14.96
CA CYS A 214 3.96 -0.93 15.75
C CYS A 214 2.81 -0.13 16.38
N ALA A 215 3.11 1.02 16.98
CA ALA A 215 2.10 1.91 17.56
C ALA A 215 1.16 2.48 16.49
N LEU A 216 1.71 2.93 15.35
CA LEU A 216 0.90 3.42 14.23
C LEU A 216 0.01 2.32 13.64
N TYR A 217 0.54 1.10 13.50
CA TYR A 217 -0.21 -0.04 13.00
C TYR A 217 -1.37 -0.43 13.93
N ALA A 218 -1.20 -0.32 15.24
CA ALA A 218 -2.30 -0.50 16.19
C ALA A 218 -3.42 0.52 15.96
N ALA A 219 -3.08 1.81 15.83
CA ALA A 219 -4.05 2.86 15.49
C ALA A 219 -4.73 2.64 14.11
N ALA A 220 -3.97 2.14 13.13
CA ALA A 220 -4.51 1.80 11.81
C ALA A 220 -5.56 0.69 11.88
N ARG A 221 -5.33 -0.32 12.72
CA ARG A 221 -6.31 -1.40 12.94
C ARG A 221 -7.58 -0.88 13.59
N GLU A 222 -7.48 0.07 14.52
CA GLU A 222 -8.65 0.73 15.11
C GLU A 222 -9.43 1.55 14.09
N HIS A 223 -8.74 2.31 13.24
CA HIS A 223 -9.36 3.08 12.14
C HIS A 223 -10.08 2.17 11.14
N LEU A 224 -9.47 1.05 10.75
CA LEU A 224 -10.12 0.07 9.88
C LEU A 224 -11.34 -0.56 10.57
N ALA A 225 -11.21 -0.94 11.84
CA ALA A 225 -12.33 -1.51 12.60
C ALA A 225 -13.50 -0.52 12.68
N GLU A 226 -13.24 0.78 12.86
CA GLU A 226 -14.26 1.82 12.77
C GLU A 226 -14.91 1.88 11.39
N SER A 227 -14.11 1.86 10.33
CA SER A 227 -14.60 1.84 8.96
C SER A 227 -15.48 0.62 8.68
N GLN A 228 -15.19 -0.54 9.29
CA GLN A 228 -15.95 -1.78 9.12
C GLN A 228 -17.30 -1.77 9.86
N ARG A 229 -17.44 -1.03 10.97
CA ARG A 229 -18.66 -1.03 11.82
C ARG A 229 -19.95 -0.71 11.04
N GLY A 230 -19.86 0.11 9.99
CA GLY A 230 -21.01 0.54 9.20
C GLY A 230 -21.53 -0.47 8.17
N TYR A 231 -20.86 -1.60 7.98
CA TYR A 231 -21.09 -2.47 6.82
C TYR A 231 -21.60 -3.87 7.12
N GLY A 232 -21.48 -4.32 8.38
CA GLY A 232 -22.06 -5.59 8.83
C GLY A 232 -21.62 -6.83 8.04
N GLN A 233 -22.52 -7.80 7.91
CA GLN A 233 -22.24 -9.11 7.32
C GLN A 233 -21.98 -9.05 5.79
N LEU A 234 -22.58 -8.10 5.08
CA LEU A 234 -22.44 -8.00 3.63
C LEU A 234 -20.98 -7.80 3.20
N LEU A 235 -20.21 -6.99 3.94
CA LEU A 235 -18.79 -6.80 3.67
C LEU A 235 -18.00 -8.12 3.78
N ALA A 236 -18.29 -8.94 4.80
CA ALA A 236 -17.61 -10.20 5.00
C ALA A 236 -17.93 -11.20 3.88
N GLU A 237 -19.19 -11.29 3.47
CA GLU A 237 -19.62 -12.14 2.35
C GLU A 237 -19.00 -11.69 1.02
N ALA A 238 -19.01 -10.38 0.74
CA ALA A 238 -18.40 -9.81 -0.46
C ALA A 238 -16.88 -10.00 -0.48
N ALA A 239 -16.21 -9.86 0.66
CA ALA A 239 -14.77 -10.09 0.79
C ALA A 239 -14.42 -11.56 0.57
N SER A 240 -15.19 -12.49 1.13
CA SER A 240 -15.01 -13.93 0.90
C SER A 240 -15.14 -14.29 -0.58
N GLN A 241 -16.17 -13.78 -1.25
CA GLN A 241 -16.35 -14.02 -2.69
C GLN A 241 -15.20 -13.42 -3.51
N LEU A 242 -14.71 -12.22 -3.15
CA LEU A 242 -13.55 -11.62 -3.80
C LEU A 242 -12.30 -12.49 -3.65
N GLU A 243 -12.09 -13.08 -2.47
CA GLU A 243 -10.96 -13.99 -2.22
C GLU A 243 -11.04 -15.27 -3.06
N GLU A 244 -12.22 -15.84 -3.22
CA GLU A 244 -12.44 -17.00 -4.10
C GLU A 244 -12.08 -16.69 -5.56
N ILE A 245 -12.49 -15.52 -6.06
CA ILE A 245 -12.17 -15.08 -7.43
C ILE A 245 -10.66 -14.86 -7.58
N ILE A 246 -10.01 -14.27 -6.58
CA ILE A 246 -8.55 -14.05 -6.58
C ILE A 246 -7.82 -15.41 -6.58
N ALA A 247 -8.26 -16.36 -5.76
CA ALA A 247 -7.66 -17.69 -5.71
C ALA A 247 -7.83 -18.44 -7.04
N MET A 248 -8.99 -18.33 -7.69
CA MET A 248 -9.21 -18.88 -9.02
C MET A 248 -8.24 -18.29 -10.05
N GLN A 249 -8.05 -16.97 -10.03
CA GLN A 249 -7.11 -16.29 -10.91
C GLN A 249 -5.66 -16.77 -10.71
N GLU A 250 -5.25 -17.05 -9.47
CA GLU A 250 -3.92 -17.59 -9.17
C GLU A 250 -3.71 -19.00 -9.70
N VAL A 251 -4.76 -19.83 -9.72
CA VAL A 251 -4.74 -21.17 -10.31
C VAL A 251 -4.67 -21.11 -11.83
N ASP A 252 -5.46 -20.22 -12.44
CA ASP A 252 -5.56 -20.09 -13.89
C ASP A 252 -4.34 -19.39 -14.52
N SER A 253 -3.64 -18.56 -13.75
CA SER A 253 -2.51 -17.73 -14.23
C SER A 253 -1.41 -17.61 -13.17
N PRO A 254 -0.75 -18.73 -12.80
CA PRO A 254 0.19 -18.77 -11.68
C PRO A 254 1.42 -17.89 -11.88
N ASP A 255 1.84 -17.62 -13.12
CA ASP A 255 3.04 -16.85 -13.41
C ASP A 255 2.88 -15.34 -13.18
N VAL A 256 1.64 -14.84 -13.17
CA VAL A 256 1.34 -13.40 -13.05
C VAL A 256 1.85 -12.83 -11.73
N GLN A 257 1.87 -13.64 -10.69
CA GLN A 257 2.38 -13.25 -9.37
C GLN A 257 3.86 -12.83 -9.39
N PHE A 258 4.66 -13.29 -10.37
CA PHE A 258 6.08 -12.95 -10.50
C PHE A 258 6.33 -11.71 -11.38
N LEU A 259 5.30 -11.21 -12.06
CA LEU A 259 5.43 -10.05 -12.94
C LEU A 259 5.50 -8.75 -12.15
N THR A 260 6.17 -7.75 -12.74
CA THR A 260 6.14 -6.37 -12.25
C THR A 260 5.06 -5.59 -12.97
N TYR A 261 4.47 -4.58 -12.29
CA TYR A 261 3.38 -3.80 -12.85
C TYR A 261 3.49 -2.32 -12.46
N GLN A 262 3.28 -1.46 -13.45
CA GLN A 262 3.19 -0.02 -13.33
C GLN A 262 1.84 0.46 -13.85
N VAL A 263 1.32 1.53 -13.24
CA VAL A 263 0.04 2.13 -13.64
C VAL A 263 0.11 2.53 -15.12
N GLY A 264 -0.95 2.21 -15.88
CA GLY A 264 -1.05 2.49 -17.31
C GLY A 264 -0.49 1.40 -18.23
N GLN A 265 0.20 0.37 -17.70
CA GLN A 265 0.57 -0.81 -18.49
C GLN A 265 -0.67 -1.67 -18.80
N GLU A 266 -0.64 -2.38 -19.92
CA GLU A 266 -1.65 -3.39 -20.22
C GLU A 266 -1.67 -4.42 -19.08
N ARG A 267 -2.89 -4.77 -18.63
CA ARG A 267 -3.04 -5.71 -17.52
C ARG A 267 -2.64 -7.12 -17.96
N CYS A 268 -2.02 -7.86 -17.06
CA CYS A 268 -1.46 -9.18 -17.32
C CYS A 268 -2.54 -10.21 -17.71
N ILE A 269 -3.75 -10.06 -17.16
CA ILE A 269 -4.87 -10.98 -17.39
C ILE A 269 -6.08 -10.19 -17.93
N PRO A 270 -6.77 -10.67 -18.98
CA PRO A 270 -8.07 -10.12 -19.40
C PRO A 270 -9.11 -10.33 -18.28
N THR A 271 -9.69 -9.26 -17.72
CA THR A 271 -10.63 -9.42 -16.60
C THR A 271 -12.07 -9.70 -17.00
N GLY A 272 -12.42 -9.63 -18.29
CA GLY A 272 -13.81 -9.82 -18.73
C GLY A 272 -14.42 -11.15 -18.27
N HIS A 273 -13.61 -12.21 -18.14
CA HIS A 273 -14.05 -13.49 -17.60
C HIS A 273 -14.35 -13.41 -16.09
N TYR A 274 -13.43 -12.86 -15.29
CA TYR A 274 -13.58 -12.76 -13.84
C TYR A 274 -14.65 -11.75 -13.43
N ASP A 275 -14.78 -10.63 -14.17
CA ASP A 275 -15.85 -9.65 -13.97
C ASP A 275 -17.23 -10.31 -14.20
N ALA A 276 -17.33 -11.29 -15.11
CA ALA A 276 -18.56 -12.04 -15.34
C ALA A 276 -18.89 -13.06 -14.22
N LEU A 277 -17.92 -13.41 -13.36
CA LEU A 277 -18.17 -14.25 -12.17
C LEU A 277 -18.91 -13.49 -11.07
N ILE A 278 -18.97 -12.16 -11.15
CA ILE A 278 -19.79 -11.33 -10.26
C ILE A 278 -21.26 -11.46 -10.69
N GLY A 279 -21.91 -12.53 -10.24
CA GLY A 279 -23.33 -12.76 -10.49
C GLY A 279 -24.19 -11.62 -9.96
N ARG A 280 -25.28 -11.28 -10.66
CA ARG A 280 -26.13 -10.09 -10.40
C ARG A 280 -26.62 -9.96 -8.95
N ASP A 281 -26.89 -11.07 -8.28
CA ASP A 281 -27.38 -11.12 -6.89
C ASP A 281 -26.32 -11.58 -5.88
N SER A 282 -25.06 -11.69 -6.31
CA SER A 282 -23.97 -12.12 -5.44
C SER A 282 -23.65 -11.08 -4.36
N PRO A 283 -23.08 -11.48 -3.20
CA PRO A 283 -22.67 -10.53 -2.17
C PRO A 283 -21.77 -9.40 -2.69
N LEU A 284 -20.80 -9.73 -3.55
CA LEU A 284 -19.92 -8.73 -4.17
C LEU A 284 -20.67 -7.79 -5.12
N ALA A 285 -21.65 -8.29 -5.89
CA ALA A 285 -22.50 -7.42 -6.71
C ALA A 285 -23.32 -6.46 -5.86
N ARG A 286 -23.98 -6.97 -4.81
CA ARG A 286 -24.78 -6.17 -3.87
C ARG A 286 -23.91 -5.09 -3.20
N TRP A 287 -22.72 -5.46 -2.75
CA TRP A 287 -21.75 -4.53 -2.15
C TRP A 287 -21.41 -3.36 -3.08
N MET A 288 -21.20 -3.64 -4.36
CA MET A 288 -20.82 -2.65 -5.36
C MET A 288 -21.99 -1.77 -5.83
N CYS A 289 -23.23 -2.20 -5.61
CA CYS A 289 -24.45 -1.48 -6.00
C CYS A 289 -25.03 -0.58 -4.89
N GLU A 290 -24.81 -0.93 -3.62
CA GLU A 290 -25.15 -0.09 -2.46
C GLU A 290 -24.18 1.07 -2.26
#